data_AF-A0AAJ2ETY4-F1
#
_entry.id   AF-A0AAJ2ETY4-F1
#
_cell.length_a   1.000
_cell.length_b   1.000
_cell.length_c   1.000
_cell.angle_alpha   90.00
_cell.angle_beta   90.00
_cell.angle_gamma   90.00
#
_symmetry.space_group_name_H-M   'P 1'
#
loop_
_entity.id
_entity.type
_entity.pdbx_description
1 polymer ?
#
loop_
_entity_poly.entity_id
_entity_poly.type
_entity_poly.pdbx_seq_one_letter_code
_entity_poly.pdbx_strand_id
1 'polypeptide(L)'
;MTSILTNTGAMNALQTLRSLGSNLSNTQEQVSSGLRVKTASDNVAYWSISTTMRSDNKANSAVADALELGAQSIEVAYSGIDAVADVLSEFKAKLVTAKESSADKAQIQLELEQLKKQVVGIAMSASFNGVNWLNTDVADINDSDLNRRSLTSSFNRTENDVSIGTIDFHLSEISLFNKNGGGILQADERKLKTIGGVRTHDTYMDNEGLVHMFPVNDRGGINGRFTFDFTGPITFGSTDTISFDVTVDVDNPAELDPPYNPGKTTHVTIDRTLVDAVLPGKNGVISTYQQYSSVLYRALTNANSGASASLISDGKGGTVPNKINVSTRENSGLDGSSIQITNLVADVSRGGFGNTAINFGSRGSQMNLNFTPFEVYTDGDNKDGVRIDFNFGVNGTPSTHHTFDRTYINDLLGKDTGKVETADEMVTLLKSLVSADWPDVIIEKTSASSISMRSDKDVDRLSGMRTYIGFTGINVNIEPIPEQNFLDIDIVANPKLLGVYTGYIEIVSAEVTRAGATLGALQARIGMQQAFSLKIMDNVDRGISRLVDTNMEEASARVAALQTQQQLAIQSLQIANNVTSGILQLYSSM
;
A
#
# COMPACT_ATOMS: atom_id res chain seq x y z
N MET A 1 10.31 101.44 -6.89
CA MET A 1 11.28 101.69 -7.96
C MET A 1 11.20 100.56 -8.97
N THR A 2 10.60 100.80 -10.13
CA THR A 2 10.65 99.92 -11.29
C THR A 2 11.99 100.13 -12.00
N SER A 3 12.83 99.10 -12.07
CA SER A 3 14.11 99.12 -12.79
C SER A 3 13.86 98.92 -14.28
N ILE A 4 14.37 99.81 -15.13
CA ILE A 4 14.29 99.69 -16.61
C ILE A 4 15.23 98.59 -17.14
N LEU A 5 16.27 98.25 -16.37
CA LEU A 5 17.26 97.22 -16.74
C LEU A 5 16.82 95.79 -16.40
N THR A 6 15.78 95.63 -15.57
CA THR A 6 15.31 94.32 -15.08
C THR A 6 13.78 94.26 -15.16
N ASN A 7 13.26 93.73 -16.27
CA ASN A 7 11.82 93.52 -16.47
C ASN A 7 11.34 92.30 -15.66
N THR A 8 10.94 92.53 -14.42
CA THR A 8 10.45 91.49 -13.51
C THR A 8 9.19 90.79 -14.03
N GLY A 9 8.34 91.49 -14.77
CA GLY A 9 7.15 90.91 -15.42
C GLY A 9 7.53 89.91 -16.52
N ALA A 10 8.49 90.24 -17.37
CA ALA A 10 8.98 89.34 -18.41
C ALA A 10 9.81 88.18 -17.83
N MET A 11 10.60 88.39 -16.77
CA MET A 11 11.32 87.30 -16.10
C MET A 11 10.38 86.29 -15.45
N ASN A 12 9.33 86.75 -14.77
CA ASN A 12 8.29 85.89 -14.21
C ASN A 12 7.52 85.14 -15.32
N ALA A 13 7.14 85.82 -16.40
CA ALA A 13 6.49 85.19 -17.54
C ALA A 13 7.40 84.16 -18.24
N LEU A 14 8.70 84.42 -18.36
CA LEU A 14 9.68 83.49 -18.92
C LEU A 14 9.92 82.28 -18.01
N GLN A 15 9.95 82.47 -16.69
CA GLN A 15 10.04 81.38 -15.72
C GLN A 15 8.79 80.48 -15.80
N THR A 16 7.60 81.08 -15.90
CA THR A 16 6.36 80.36 -16.16
C THR A 16 6.40 79.63 -17.50
N LEU A 17 6.88 80.26 -18.58
CA LEU A 17 7.00 79.64 -19.89
C LEU A 17 7.99 78.46 -19.91
N ARG A 18 9.12 78.57 -19.20
CA ARG A 18 10.08 77.47 -19.02
C ARG A 18 9.46 76.31 -18.24
N SER A 19 8.69 76.62 -17.19
CA SER A 19 7.96 75.60 -16.42
C SER A 19 6.89 74.92 -17.27
N LEU A 20 6.08 75.67 -18.04
CA LEU A 20 5.09 75.12 -18.98
C LEU A 20 5.76 74.29 -20.08
N GLY A 21 6.90 74.73 -20.61
CA GLY A 21 7.67 74.00 -21.60
C GLY A 21 8.20 72.66 -21.07
N SER A 22 8.72 72.65 -19.84
CA SER A 22 9.15 71.41 -19.18
C SER A 22 7.96 70.46 -18.90
N ASN A 23 6.83 70.99 -18.41
CA ASN A 23 5.62 70.19 -18.17
C ASN A 23 5.03 69.62 -19.47
N LEU A 24 5.06 70.40 -20.56
CA LEU A 24 4.61 69.97 -21.88
C LEU A 24 5.52 68.86 -22.42
N SER A 25 6.85 69.01 -22.32
CA SER A 25 7.81 67.97 -22.70
C SER A 25 7.57 66.66 -21.94
N ASN A 26 7.43 66.74 -20.61
CA ASN A 26 7.19 65.57 -19.77
C ASN A 26 5.86 64.87 -20.13
N THR A 27 4.78 65.65 -20.32
CA THR A 27 3.48 65.07 -20.69
C THR A 27 3.52 64.48 -22.10
N GLN A 28 4.25 65.09 -23.04
CA GLN A 28 4.48 64.53 -24.38
C GLN A 28 5.29 63.22 -24.33
N GLU A 29 6.28 63.12 -23.45
CA GLU A 29 7.03 61.87 -23.23
C GLU A 29 6.15 60.78 -22.61
N GLN A 30 5.27 61.13 -21.69
CA GLN A 30 4.29 60.21 -21.11
C GLN A 30 3.28 59.70 -22.15
N VAL A 31 2.79 60.58 -23.03
CA VAL A 31 1.93 60.20 -24.18
C VAL A 31 2.70 59.36 -25.18
N SER A 32 3.95 59.71 -25.48
CA SER A 32 4.76 58.98 -26.46
C SER A 32 5.18 57.60 -25.97
N SER A 33 5.45 57.44 -24.68
CA SER A 33 5.88 56.16 -24.09
C SER A 33 4.72 55.32 -23.56
N GLY A 34 3.54 55.91 -23.36
CA GLY A 34 2.42 55.30 -22.67
C GLY A 34 2.65 55.10 -21.16
N LEU A 35 3.79 55.54 -20.62
CA LEU A 35 4.20 55.31 -19.23
C LEU A 35 4.30 56.64 -18.47
N ARG A 36 3.64 56.70 -17.31
CA ARG A 36 3.73 57.80 -16.35
C ARG A 36 5.03 57.73 -15.56
N VAL A 37 5.52 56.51 -15.32
CA VAL A 37 6.79 56.21 -14.64
C VAL A 37 7.64 55.33 -15.55
N LYS A 38 8.58 55.93 -16.28
CA LYS A 38 9.45 55.23 -17.22
C LYS A 38 10.83 54.94 -16.63
N THR A 39 11.36 55.89 -15.87
CA THR A 39 12.69 55.83 -15.25
C THR A 39 12.61 56.03 -13.74
N ALA A 40 13.68 55.68 -13.02
CA ALA A 40 13.76 55.88 -11.57
C ALA A 40 13.60 57.35 -11.16
N SER A 41 14.00 58.28 -12.04
CA SER A 41 13.87 59.72 -11.83
C SER A 41 12.41 60.20 -11.79
N ASP A 42 11.49 59.47 -12.41
CA ASP A 42 10.06 59.85 -12.47
C ASP A 42 9.36 59.53 -11.14
N ASN A 43 9.63 58.34 -10.58
CA ASN A 43 9.19 57.92 -9.25
C ASN A 43 9.96 56.66 -8.82
N VAL A 44 10.94 56.81 -7.92
CA VAL A 44 11.81 55.70 -7.50
C VAL A 44 11.02 54.52 -6.92
N ALA A 45 10.02 54.78 -6.09
CA ALA A 45 9.25 53.73 -5.43
C ALA A 45 8.42 52.90 -6.44
N TYR A 46 7.64 53.57 -7.29
CA TYR A 46 6.84 52.87 -8.32
C TYR A 46 7.71 52.21 -9.38
N TRP A 47 8.81 52.85 -9.78
CA TRP A 47 9.76 52.25 -10.72
C TRP A 47 10.42 51.00 -10.14
N SER A 48 10.87 51.03 -8.88
CA SER A 48 11.49 49.86 -8.24
C SER A 48 10.49 48.71 -8.10
N ILE A 49 9.28 48.97 -7.59
CA ILE A 49 8.24 47.93 -7.41
C ILE A 49 7.86 47.32 -8.77
N SER A 50 7.56 48.15 -9.78
CA SER A 50 7.19 47.67 -11.11
C SER A 50 8.33 46.92 -11.81
N THR A 51 9.58 47.28 -11.56
CA THR A 51 10.76 46.57 -12.11
C THR A 51 10.89 45.19 -11.48
N THR A 52 10.73 45.06 -10.16
CA THR A 52 10.67 43.76 -9.48
C THR A 52 9.49 42.93 -9.97
N MET A 53 8.29 43.51 -10.05
CA MET A 53 7.10 42.83 -10.60
C MET A 53 7.31 42.35 -12.04
N ARG A 54 7.95 43.14 -12.91
CA ARG A 54 8.31 42.72 -14.27
C ARG A 54 9.31 41.57 -14.27
N SER A 55 10.28 41.59 -13.36
CA SER A 55 11.23 40.49 -13.19
C SER A 55 10.52 39.20 -12.75
N ASP A 56 9.61 39.31 -11.79
CA ASP A 56 8.82 38.17 -11.30
C ASP A 56 7.89 37.63 -12.38
N ASN A 57 7.30 38.50 -13.19
CA ASN A 57 6.47 38.08 -14.32
C ASN A 57 7.27 37.27 -15.35
N LYS A 58 8.51 37.69 -15.66
CA LYS A 58 9.41 36.92 -16.51
C LYS A 58 9.77 35.55 -15.91
N ALA A 59 9.98 35.50 -14.60
CA ALA A 59 10.24 34.23 -13.91
C ALA A 59 9.02 33.30 -13.95
N ASN A 60 7.82 33.82 -13.74
CA ASN A 60 6.57 33.06 -13.89
C ASN A 60 6.35 32.56 -15.32
N SER A 61 6.72 33.35 -16.34
CA SER A 61 6.71 32.92 -17.73
C SER A 61 7.62 31.72 -17.95
N ALA A 62 8.86 31.77 -17.45
CA ALA A 62 9.79 30.64 -17.55
C ALA A 62 9.27 29.39 -16.81
N VAL A 63 8.57 29.57 -15.67
CA VAL A 63 7.90 28.45 -14.97
C VAL A 63 6.74 27.89 -15.79
N ALA A 64 5.95 28.72 -16.45
CA ALA A 64 4.86 28.26 -17.31
C ALA A 64 5.39 27.47 -18.53
N ASP A 65 6.49 27.93 -19.13
CA ASP A 65 7.17 27.19 -20.20
C ASP A 65 7.68 25.83 -19.68
N ALA A 66 8.26 25.78 -18.49
CA ALA A 66 8.73 24.54 -17.87
C ALA A 66 7.58 23.58 -17.53
N LEU A 67 6.44 24.09 -17.05
CA LEU A 67 5.22 23.33 -16.81
C LEU A 67 4.66 22.73 -18.11
N GLU A 68 4.69 23.49 -19.21
CA GLU A 68 4.26 23.00 -20.52
C GLU A 68 5.16 21.86 -21.03
N LEU A 69 6.48 21.99 -20.90
CA LEU A 69 7.41 20.91 -21.22
C LEU A 69 7.21 19.67 -20.33
N GLY A 70 6.93 19.89 -19.04
CA GLY A 70 6.59 18.82 -18.10
C GLY A 70 5.29 18.10 -18.50
N ALA A 71 4.25 18.85 -18.87
CA ALA A 71 2.98 18.31 -19.35
C ALA A 71 3.17 17.43 -20.59
N GLN A 72 3.95 17.90 -21.57
CA GLN A 72 4.27 17.13 -22.78
C GLN A 72 5.03 15.84 -22.47
N SER A 73 5.98 15.88 -21.51
CA SER A 73 6.72 14.68 -21.08
C SER A 73 5.80 13.64 -20.44
N ILE A 74 4.87 14.09 -19.57
CA ILE A 74 3.84 13.23 -18.95
C ILE A 74 2.91 12.66 -20.02
N GLU A 75 2.46 13.47 -20.98
CA GLU A 75 1.57 13.03 -22.05
C GLU A 75 2.21 11.93 -22.90
N VAL A 76 3.49 12.09 -23.28
CA VAL A 76 4.23 11.05 -24.02
C VAL A 76 4.33 9.75 -23.21
N ALA A 77 4.64 9.84 -21.91
CA ALA A 77 4.67 8.66 -21.04
C ALA A 77 3.27 8.02 -20.89
N TYR A 78 2.22 8.83 -20.72
CA TYR A 78 0.84 8.36 -20.59
C TYR A 78 0.37 7.63 -21.85
N SER A 79 0.59 8.20 -23.04
CA SER A 79 0.27 7.55 -24.30
C SER A 79 1.03 6.24 -24.49
N GLY A 80 2.29 6.17 -24.04
CA GLY A 80 3.06 4.93 -24.06
C GLY A 80 2.48 3.85 -23.13
N ILE A 81 2.07 4.22 -21.92
CA ILE A 81 1.41 3.33 -20.95
C ILE A 81 0.06 2.83 -21.48
N ASP A 82 -0.77 3.73 -22.02
CA ASP A 82 -2.08 3.41 -22.58
C ASP A 82 -1.96 2.39 -23.73
N ALA A 83 -1.04 2.64 -24.67
CA ALA A 83 -0.77 1.72 -25.77
C ALA A 83 -0.21 0.36 -25.29
N VAL A 84 0.60 0.33 -24.22
CA VAL A 84 1.09 -0.92 -23.63
C VAL A 84 -0.03 -1.68 -22.94
N ALA A 85 -0.96 -1.01 -22.26
CA ALA A 85 -2.12 -1.65 -21.65
C ALA A 85 -2.97 -2.40 -22.70
N ASP A 86 -3.21 -1.79 -23.86
CA ASP A 86 -3.90 -2.43 -24.98
C ASP A 86 -3.17 -3.69 -25.48
N VAL A 87 -1.85 -3.61 -25.63
CA VAL A 87 -1.03 -4.75 -26.08
C VAL A 87 -1.01 -5.88 -25.04
N LEU A 88 -0.98 -5.56 -23.74
CA LEU A 88 -1.08 -6.57 -22.67
C LEU A 88 -2.45 -7.26 -22.67
N SER A 89 -3.52 -6.52 -22.97
CA SER A 89 -4.86 -7.11 -23.14
C SER A 89 -4.89 -8.12 -24.30
N GLU A 90 -4.28 -7.78 -25.44
CA GLU A 90 -4.12 -8.72 -26.55
C GLU A 90 -3.23 -9.91 -26.17
N PHE A 91 -2.11 -9.66 -25.48
CA PHE A 91 -1.19 -10.70 -25.01
C PHE A 91 -1.91 -11.71 -24.11
N LYS A 92 -2.71 -11.23 -23.17
CA LYS A 92 -3.57 -12.07 -22.32
C LYS A 92 -4.52 -12.92 -23.15
N ALA A 93 -5.19 -12.34 -24.15
CA ALA A 93 -6.11 -13.07 -25.01
C ALA A 93 -5.41 -14.22 -25.75
N LYS A 94 -4.17 -14.01 -26.19
CA LYS A 94 -3.33 -15.06 -26.79
C LYS A 94 -2.97 -16.16 -25.79
N LEU A 95 -2.60 -15.81 -24.56
CA LEU A 95 -2.33 -16.80 -23.49
C LEU A 95 -3.58 -17.63 -23.16
N VAL A 96 -4.76 -17.01 -23.08
CA VAL A 96 -6.02 -17.72 -22.86
C VAL A 96 -6.30 -18.68 -24.02
N THR A 97 -6.06 -18.25 -25.27
CA THR A 97 -6.20 -19.12 -26.44
C THR A 97 -5.26 -20.33 -26.38
N ALA A 98 -4.04 -20.14 -25.87
CA ALA A 98 -3.08 -21.23 -25.71
C ALA A 98 -3.47 -22.27 -24.63
N LYS A 99 -4.47 -21.96 -23.76
CA LYS A 99 -4.94 -22.89 -22.72
C LYS A 99 -5.75 -24.05 -23.30
N GLU A 100 -6.30 -23.86 -24.50
CA GLU A 100 -7.01 -24.92 -25.21
C GLU A 100 -6.07 -26.08 -25.57
N SER A 101 -6.49 -27.31 -25.32
CA SER A 101 -5.65 -28.49 -25.56
C SER A 101 -5.29 -28.70 -27.03
N SER A 102 -6.14 -28.22 -27.95
CA SER A 102 -5.95 -28.30 -29.41
C SER A 102 -5.18 -27.11 -30.00
N ALA A 103 -4.80 -26.12 -29.20
CA ALA A 103 -4.12 -24.93 -29.70
C ALA A 103 -2.69 -25.21 -30.18
N ASP A 104 -2.33 -24.62 -31.33
CA ASP A 104 -0.95 -24.62 -31.83
C ASP A 104 -0.11 -23.57 -31.07
N LYS A 105 0.49 -24.01 -29.95
CA LYS A 105 1.31 -23.14 -29.09
C LYS A 105 2.52 -22.56 -29.82
N ALA A 106 3.04 -23.22 -30.86
CA ALA A 106 4.19 -22.69 -31.60
C ALA A 106 3.80 -21.47 -32.43
N GLN A 107 2.63 -21.52 -33.10
CA GLN A 107 2.11 -20.35 -33.81
C GLN A 107 1.74 -19.22 -32.85
N ILE A 108 1.08 -19.55 -31.72
CA ILE A 108 0.73 -18.54 -30.72
C ILE A 108 1.99 -17.90 -30.13
N GLN A 109 3.05 -18.66 -29.86
CA GLN A 109 4.32 -18.09 -29.38
C GLN A 109 4.90 -17.07 -30.38
N LEU A 110 4.82 -17.31 -31.69
CA LEU A 110 5.27 -16.33 -32.68
C LEU A 110 4.49 -15.01 -32.59
N GLU A 111 3.19 -15.08 -32.33
CA GLU A 111 2.36 -13.89 -32.10
C GLU A 111 2.73 -13.20 -30.77
N LEU A 112 2.92 -13.95 -29.69
CA LEU A 112 3.37 -13.42 -28.40
C LEU A 112 4.73 -12.72 -28.51
N GLU A 113 5.68 -13.29 -29.26
CA GLU A 113 6.98 -12.66 -29.52
C GLU A 113 6.85 -11.33 -30.27
N GLN A 114 5.88 -11.21 -31.18
CA GLN A 114 5.61 -9.95 -31.86
C GLN A 114 5.01 -8.91 -30.91
N LEU A 115 4.08 -9.31 -30.04
CA LEU A 115 3.51 -8.43 -29.01
C LEU A 115 4.58 -7.98 -28.01
N LYS A 116 5.52 -8.86 -27.60
CA LYS A 116 6.66 -8.46 -26.76
C LYS A 116 7.48 -7.36 -27.42
N LYS A 117 7.83 -7.53 -28.70
CA LYS A 117 8.57 -6.52 -29.47
C LYS A 117 7.80 -5.21 -29.58
N GLN A 118 6.47 -5.28 -29.72
CA GLN A 118 5.62 -4.09 -29.77
C GLN A 118 5.65 -3.35 -28.43
N VAL A 119 5.51 -4.04 -27.30
CA VAL A 119 5.62 -3.43 -25.96
C VAL A 119 6.98 -2.76 -25.77
N VAL A 120 8.07 -3.45 -26.09
CA VAL A 120 9.43 -2.88 -26.01
C VAL A 120 9.59 -1.68 -26.93
N GLY A 121 9.07 -1.76 -28.16
CA GLY A 121 9.10 -0.67 -29.13
C GLY A 121 8.36 0.57 -28.63
N ILE A 122 7.15 0.39 -28.08
CA ILE A 122 6.37 1.48 -27.49
C ILE A 122 7.14 2.10 -26.32
N ALA A 123 7.61 1.28 -25.37
CA ALA A 123 8.36 1.74 -24.21
C ALA A 123 9.61 2.53 -24.61
N MET A 124 10.37 2.09 -25.61
CA MET A 124 11.56 2.81 -26.10
C MET A 124 11.22 4.10 -26.85
N SER A 125 10.10 4.13 -27.58
CA SER A 125 9.68 5.28 -28.39
C SER A 125 9.04 6.42 -27.58
N ALA A 126 8.56 6.13 -26.36
CA ALA A 126 7.99 7.09 -25.42
C ALA A 126 9.08 8.01 -24.79
N SER A 127 9.83 8.70 -25.66
CA SER A 127 10.92 9.60 -25.30
C SER A 127 10.57 11.03 -25.72
N PHE A 128 10.76 11.97 -24.80
CA PHE A 128 10.62 13.39 -25.06
C PHE A 128 11.92 14.11 -24.70
N ASN A 129 12.45 14.92 -25.60
CA ASN A 129 13.76 15.59 -25.46
C ASN A 129 14.91 14.64 -25.04
N GLY A 130 14.87 13.39 -25.50
CA GLY A 130 15.89 12.38 -25.18
C GLY A 130 15.72 11.72 -23.80
N VAL A 131 14.70 12.08 -23.04
CA VAL A 131 14.38 11.48 -21.74
C VAL A 131 13.23 10.49 -21.92
N ASN A 132 13.41 9.28 -21.41
CA ASN A 132 12.40 8.24 -21.41
C ASN A 132 12.11 7.79 -19.97
N TRP A 133 10.85 7.85 -19.56
CA TRP A 133 10.43 7.45 -18.21
C TRP A 133 9.86 6.04 -18.15
N LEU A 134 9.54 5.43 -19.30
CA LEU A 134 9.00 4.07 -19.38
C LEU A 134 10.10 3.02 -19.56
N ASN A 135 11.27 3.42 -20.05
CA ASN A 135 12.46 2.58 -20.17
C ASN A 135 13.66 3.30 -19.55
N THR A 136 14.05 2.87 -18.35
CA THR A 136 14.97 3.60 -17.47
C THR A 136 16.29 2.87 -17.24
N ASP A 137 17.29 3.60 -16.76
CA ASP A 137 18.60 3.08 -16.31
C ASP A 137 18.88 3.62 -14.91
N VAL A 138 18.14 3.10 -13.93
CA VAL A 138 18.30 3.40 -12.50
C VAL A 138 18.97 2.20 -11.84
N ALA A 139 20.02 2.43 -11.05
CA ALA A 139 20.81 1.37 -10.41
C ALA A 139 19.94 0.47 -9.51
N ASP A 140 19.10 1.10 -8.69
CA ASP A 140 18.03 0.45 -7.94
C ASP A 140 16.76 1.29 -8.14
N ILE A 141 15.79 0.74 -8.87
CA ILE A 141 14.53 1.43 -9.16
C ILE A 141 13.65 1.57 -7.92
N ASN A 142 13.87 0.78 -6.87
CA ASN A 142 13.09 0.81 -5.64
C ASN A 142 13.67 1.77 -4.58
N ASP A 143 14.90 2.26 -4.80
CA ASP A 143 15.50 3.33 -4.02
C ASP A 143 14.84 4.68 -4.38
N SER A 144 14.20 5.29 -3.39
CA SER A 144 13.44 6.53 -3.54
C SER A 144 14.30 7.72 -3.99
N ASP A 145 15.56 7.78 -3.56
CA ASP A 145 16.44 8.89 -3.91
C ASP A 145 16.99 8.73 -5.34
N LEU A 146 17.24 7.51 -5.80
CA LEU A 146 17.72 7.24 -7.16
C LEU A 146 16.61 7.36 -8.21
N ASN A 147 15.38 7.00 -7.85
CA ASN A 147 14.24 6.95 -8.77
C ASN A 147 13.39 8.24 -8.81
N ARG A 148 13.61 9.20 -7.89
CA ARG A 148 12.83 10.45 -7.84
C ARG A 148 13.12 11.35 -9.02
N ARG A 149 12.06 11.98 -9.54
CA ARG A 149 12.12 13.03 -10.56
C ARG A 149 11.30 14.23 -10.10
N SER A 150 11.77 15.41 -10.48
CA SER A 150 11.20 16.69 -10.06
C SER A 150 10.91 17.55 -11.28
N LEU A 151 9.68 18.06 -11.37
CA LEU A 151 9.26 19.03 -12.38
C LEU A 151 9.07 20.39 -11.73
N THR A 152 9.49 21.45 -12.41
CA THR A 152 9.26 22.82 -11.94
C THR A 152 7.76 23.12 -11.91
N SER A 153 7.27 23.68 -10.80
CA SER A 153 5.83 23.90 -10.57
C SER A 153 5.41 25.34 -10.34
N SER A 154 6.25 26.14 -9.68
CA SER A 154 5.87 27.51 -9.28
C SER A 154 7.10 28.37 -9.04
N PHE A 155 6.95 29.68 -9.18
CA PHE A 155 7.92 30.67 -8.70
C PHE A 155 7.36 31.37 -7.47
N ASN A 156 8.15 31.43 -6.41
CA ASN A 156 7.79 32.06 -5.15
C ASN A 156 8.78 33.18 -4.83
N ARG A 157 8.27 34.37 -4.50
CA ARG A 157 9.06 35.46 -3.93
C ARG A 157 8.63 35.71 -2.49
N THR A 158 9.61 35.79 -1.60
CA THR A 158 9.46 36.33 -0.26
C THR A 158 10.15 37.71 -0.18
N GLU A 159 10.08 38.37 0.97
CA GLU A 159 10.64 39.73 1.14
C GLU A 159 12.13 39.81 0.79
N ASN A 160 12.89 38.73 1.05
CA ASN A 160 14.34 38.69 0.86
C ASN A 160 14.85 37.59 -0.08
N ASP A 161 14.00 36.66 -0.54
CA ASP A 161 14.45 35.49 -1.30
C ASP A 161 13.48 35.05 -2.41
N VAL A 162 14.00 34.31 -3.39
CA VAL A 162 13.24 33.70 -4.48
C VAL A 162 13.48 32.19 -4.51
N SER A 163 12.41 31.42 -4.69
CA SER A 163 12.49 29.96 -4.77
C SER A 163 11.60 29.38 -5.85
N ILE A 164 11.95 28.18 -6.32
CA ILE A 164 11.17 27.41 -7.28
C ILE A 164 10.51 26.26 -6.52
N GLY A 165 9.20 26.11 -6.69
CA GLY A 165 8.49 24.91 -6.24
C GLY A 165 8.63 23.78 -7.24
N THR A 166 8.60 22.54 -6.76
CA THR A 166 8.63 21.34 -7.61
C THR A 166 7.45 20.42 -7.36
N ILE A 167 7.11 19.62 -8.38
CA ILE A 167 6.26 18.44 -8.27
C ILE A 167 7.17 17.23 -8.43
N ASP A 168 7.26 16.44 -7.37
CA ASP A 168 8.06 15.22 -7.35
C ASP A 168 7.21 13.99 -7.63
N PHE A 169 7.82 12.98 -8.25
CA PHE A 169 7.23 11.66 -8.51
C PHE A 169 8.33 10.60 -8.65
N HIS A 170 7.97 9.33 -8.51
CA HIS A 170 8.91 8.20 -8.60
C HIS A 170 8.80 7.46 -9.93
N LEU A 171 9.96 7.08 -10.47
CA LEU A 171 10.01 6.25 -11.68
C LEU A 171 9.58 4.79 -11.43
N SER A 172 9.66 4.27 -10.20
CA SER A 172 9.15 2.92 -9.88
C SER A 172 7.67 2.74 -10.17
N GLU A 173 6.88 3.82 -10.07
CA GLU A 173 5.43 3.79 -10.29
C GLU A 173 5.04 3.79 -11.78
N ILE A 174 5.98 4.12 -12.69
CA ILE A 174 5.66 4.33 -14.11
C ILE A 174 6.60 3.61 -15.08
N SER A 175 7.78 3.20 -14.65
CA SER A 175 8.78 2.59 -15.51
C SER A 175 8.39 1.16 -15.86
N LEU A 176 8.11 0.90 -17.14
CA LEU A 176 7.80 -0.45 -17.64
C LEU A 176 9.01 -1.37 -17.56
N PHE A 177 10.17 -0.87 -17.99
CA PHE A 177 11.44 -1.58 -17.97
C PHE A 177 12.51 -0.71 -17.32
N ASN A 178 13.34 -1.32 -16.49
CA ASN A 178 14.57 -0.74 -16.01
C ASN A 178 15.73 -1.68 -16.37
N LYS A 179 16.86 -1.11 -16.79
CA LYS A 179 18.03 -1.89 -17.21
C LYS A 179 18.53 -2.87 -16.14
N ASN A 180 18.42 -2.49 -14.87
CA ASN A 180 18.86 -3.31 -13.73
C ASN A 180 17.72 -4.15 -13.11
N GLY A 181 16.53 -4.19 -13.73
CA GLY A 181 15.36 -4.90 -13.21
C GLY A 181 14.43 -4.04 -12.34
N GLY A 182 13.32 -4.64 -11.91
CA GLY A 182 12.31 -4.01 -11.05
C GLY A 182 11.33 -3.04 -11.73
N GLY A 183 11.39 -2.89 -13.06
CA GLY A 183 10.30 -2.23 -13.79
C GLY A 183 8.98 -3.00 -13.67
N ILE A 184 7.86 -2.35 -13.98
CA ILE A 184 6.51 -2.92 -13.88
C ILE A 184 6.37 -4.27 -14.62
N LEU A 185 7.07 -4.44 -15.75
CA LEU A 185 7.04 -5.65 -16.58
C LEU A 185 8.22 -6.62 -16.28
N GLN A 186 8.90 -6.42 -15.16
CA GLN A 186 10.04 -7.23 -14.71
C GLN A 186 9.75 -7.79 -13.32
N ALA A 187 10.54 -8.77 -12.90
CA ALA A 187 10.43 -9.31 -11.56
C ALA A 187 10.75 -8.23 -10.51
N ASP A 188 9.90 -8.14 -9.48
CA ASP A 188 10.12 -7.35 -8.27
C ASP A 188 10.80 -8.24 -7.22
N GLU A 189 11.96 -7.79 -6.73
CA GLU A 189 12.78 -8.54 -5.77
C GLU A 189 12.30 -8.39 -4.32
N ARG A 190 11.33 -7.49 -4.05
CA ARG A 190 10.88 -7.11 -2.70
C ARG A 190 9.96 -8.14 -2.02
N LYS A 191 10.07 -9.42 -2.39
CA LYS A 191 9.25 -10.51 -1.85
C LYS A 191 9.65 -10.87 -0.42
N LEU A 192 8.69 -10.87 0.52
CA LEU A 192 8.94 -11.15 1.94
C LEU A 192 8.99 -12.64 2.33
N LYS A 193 8.63 -13.54 1.40
CA LYS A 193 8.69 -15.00 1.61
C LYS A 193 7.81 -15.44 2.79
N THR A 194 8.39 -16.20 3.73
CA THR A 194 7.70 -16.76 4.90
C THR A 194 7.70 -15.82 6.11
N ILE A 195 8.31 -14.63 6.02
CA ILE A 195 8.34 -13.62 7.10
C ILE A 195 8.89 -14.24 8.41
N GLY A 196 10.10 -14.80 8.36
CA GLY A 196 10.71 -15.43 9.53
C GLY A 196 9.95 -16.64 10.08
N GLY A 197 9.05 -17.24 9.29
CA GLY A 197 8.21 -18.37 9.67
C GLY A 197 6.84 -17.98 10.23
N VAL A 198 6.48 -16.70 10.28
CA VAL A 198 5.10 -16.25 10.60
C VAL A 198 4.13 -16.81 9.56
N ARG A 199 4.52 -16.82 8.29
CA ARG A 199 3.76 -17.44 7.18
C ARG A 199 4.28 -18.84 6.92
N THR A 200 3.38 -19.84 6.75
CA THR A 200 3.82 -21.25 6.57
C THR A 200 4.60 -21.50 5.28
N HIS A 201 4.25 -20.78 4.22
CA HIS A 201 4.78 -20.93 2.88
C HIS A 201 4.89 -19.55 2.25
N ASP A 202 5.79 -19.42 1.27
CA ASP A 202 5.82 -18.23 0.43
C ASP A 202 4.52 -18.11 -0.39
N THR A 203 4.13 -16.88 -0.71
CA THR A 203 3.07 -16.62 -1.70
C THR A 203 3.55 -17.18 -3.04
N TYR A 204 2.69 -17.88 -3.79
CA TYR A 204 3.05 -18.36 -5.12
C TYR A 204 1.84 -18.39 -6.04
N MET A 205 2.09 -18.47 -7.34
CA MET A 205 1.05 -18.65 -8.34
C MET A 205 1.03 -20.10 -8.84
N ASP A 206 -0.15 -20.73 -8.88
CA ASP A 206 -0.30 -22.09 -9.37
C ASP A 206 -0.38 -22.18 -10.92
N ASN A 207 -0.51 -23.41 -11.44
CA ASN A 207 -0.58 -23.66 -12.87
C ASN A 207 -1.93 -23.24 -13.50
N GLU A 208 -2.91 -22.88 -12.68
CA GLU A 208 -4.19 -22.32 -13.07
C GLU A 208 -4.11 -20.79 -13.20
N GLY A 209 -3.11 -20.16 -12.57
CA GLY A 209 -2.89 -18.72 -12.52
C GLY A 209 -3.50 -18.06 -11.28
N LEU A 210 -3.88 -18.86 -10.28
CA LEU A 210 -4.39 -18.38 -9.00
C LEU A 210 -3.22 -18.09 -8.07
N VAL A 211 -3.28 -16.93 -7.43
CA VAL A 211 -2.35 -16.56 -6.37
C VAL A 211 -2.77 -17.27 -5.09
N HIS A 212 -1.89 -18.10 -4.57
CA HIS A 212 -2.02 -18.74 -3.26
C HIS A 212 -1.28 -17.90 -2.24
N MET A 213 -2.06 -17.19 -1.42
CA MET A 213 -1.57 -16.55 -0.21
C MET A 213 -1.80 -17.50 0.97
N PHE A 214 -0.91 -17.48 1.95
CA PHE A 214 -1.02 -18.26 3.18
C PHE A 214 -1.32 -17.33 4.36
N PRO A 215 -2.54 -16.80 4.47
CA PRO A 215 -2.88 -15.78 5.47
C PRO A 215 -2.96 -16.34 6.90
N VAL A 216 -2.72 -17.65 7.09
CA VAL A 216 -2.86 -18.35 8.35
C VAL A 216 -1.64 -19.23 8.58
N ASN A 217 -1.14 -19.22 9.81
CA ASN A 217 -0.19 -20.18 10.34
C ASN A 217 -0.58 -20.47 11.79
N ASP A 218 -1.34 -21.55 11.98
CA ASP A 218 -1.89 -21.89 13.28
C ASP A 218 -1.75 -23.37 13.60
N ARG A 219 -1.96 -23.66 14.89
CA ARG A 219 -1.92 -25.02 15.41
C ARG A 219 -3.04 -25.19 16.43
N GLY A 220 -3.96 -26.09 16.11
CA GLY A 220 -4.99 -26.58 17.03
C GLY A 220 -4.57 -27.90 17.67
N GLY A 221 -5.05 -28.14 18.89
CA GLY A 221 -4.90 -29.43 19.54
C GLY A 221 -5.92 -30.45 19.04
N ILE A 222 -5.66 -31.72 19.35
CA ILE A 222 -6.54 -32.84 19.01
C ILE A 222 -6.92 -33.53 20.31
N ASN A 223 -8.18 -33.94 20.44
CA ASN A 223 -8.65 -34.60 21.64
C ASN A 223 -8.12 -36.03 21.78
N GLY A 224 -7.93 -36.48 23.02
CA GLY A 224 -7.55 -37.86 23.32
C GLY A 224 -8.57 -38.84 22.76
N ARG A 225 -8.10 -39.82 21.97
CA ARG A 225 -8.98 -40.75 21.27
C ARG A 225 -8.30 -42.08 20.95
N PHE A 226 -9.09 -43.15 20.89
CA PHE A 226 -8.62 -44.43 20.36
C PHE A 226 -9.62 -44.99 19.35
N THR A 227 -9.12 -45.90 18.52
CA THR A 227 -9.93 -46.59 17.51
C THR A 227 -9.79 -48.08 17.71
N PHE A 228 -10.87 -48.81 17.44
CA PHE A 228 -10.87 -50.27 17.40
C PHE A 228 -11.72 -50.77 16.22
N ASP A 229 -11.48 -52.02 15.83
CA ASP A 229 -12.19 -52.68 14.75
C ASP A 229 -13.37 -53.51 15.30
N PHE A 230 -14.54 -53.36 14.70
CA PHE A 230 -15.69 -54.20 14.97
C PHE A 230 -15.48 -55.59 14.38
N THR A 231 -15.32 -56.59 15.24
CA THR A 231 -14.92 -57.95 14.83
C THR A 231 -16.08 -58.88 14.51
N GLY A 232 -17.33 -58.46 14.75
CA GLY A 232 -18.51 -59.25 14.42
C GLY A 232 -19.68 -59.03 15.38
N PRO A 233 -20.85 -59.63 15.09
CA PRO A 233 -22.08 -59.40 15.85
C PRO A 233 -21.97 -59.71 17.34
N ILE A 234 -22.73 -58.97 18.15
CA ILE A 234 -22.85 -59.15 19.59
C ILE A 234 -24.32 -59.42 19.92
N THR A 235 -24.59 -60.45 20.72
CA THR A 235 -25.95 -60.82 21.12
C THR A 235 -26.06 -60.81 22.63
N PHE A 236 -26.90 -59.94 23.18
CA PHE A 236 -27.17 -59.85 24.62
C PHE A 236 -28.33 -60.77 25.01
N GLY A 237 -28.09 -61.69 25.94
CA GLY A 237 -29.11 -62.35 26.76
C GLY A 237 -29.73 -61.40 27.81
N SER A 238 -30.73 -61.86 28.55
CA SER A 238 -31.48 -61.01 29.49
C SER A 238 -30.67 -60.53 30.71
N THR A 239 -29.58 -61.21 31.04
CA THR A 239 -28.68 -60.88 32.17
C THR A 239 -27.29 -60.44 31.73
N ASP A 240 -27.01 -60.48 30.42
CA ASP A 240 -25.67 -60.24 29.90
C ASP A 240 -25.34 -58.76 29.94
N THR A 241 -24.09 -58.45 30.27
CA THR A 241 -23.57 -57.09 30.31
C THR A 241 -22.20 -56.97 29.67
N ILE A 242 -21.87 -55.75 29.24
CA ILE A 242 -20.50 -55.28 29.05
C ILE A 242 -20.31 -54.10 30.00
N SER A 243 -19.39 -54.20 30.95
CA SER A 243 -19.09 -53.16 31.93
C SER A 243 -17.62 -52.76 31.87
N PHE A 244 -17.33 -51.47 32.04
CA PHE A 244 -15.98 -50.93 31.98
C PHE A 244 -15.91 -49.56 32.65
N ASP A 245 -14.71 -49.14 33.03
CA ASP A 245 -14.44 -47.79 33.48
C ASP A 245 -13.83 -46.97 32.36
N VAL A 246 -14.33 -45.75 32.20
CA VAL A 246 -13.80 -44.74 31.27
C VAL A 246 -13.17 -43.63 32.09
N THR A 247 -11.87 -43.43 31.93
CA THR A 247 -11.17 -42.26 32.49
C THR A 247 -10.92 -41.27 31.36
N VAL A 248 -11.33 -40.03 31.54
CA VAL A 248 -11.07 -38.93 30.59
C VAL A 248 -10.31 -37.78 31.24
N ASP A 249 -9.64 -36.99 30.41
CA ASP A 249 -9.07 -35.68 30.76
C ASP A 249 -8.02 -35.73 31.90
N VAL A 250 -7.27 -36.83 31.96
CA VAL A 250 -6.01 -36.93 32.71
C VAL A 250 -4.99 -35.99 32.07
N ASP A 251 -4.21 -35.30 32.90
CA ASP A 251 -3.10 -34.44 32.45
C ASP A 251 -1.99 -35.26 31.79
N ASN A 252 -1.40 -34.73 30.72
CA ASN A 252 -0.26 -35.35 30.02
C ASN A 252 1.07 -34.94 30.68
N PRO A 253 1.81 -35.87 31.34
CA PRO A 253 3.08 -35.54 31.99
C PRO A 253 4.19 -35.11 31.01
N ALA A 254 4.04 -35.39 29.72
CA ALA A 254 4.99 -34.94 28.70
C ALA A 254 4.78 -33.46 28.31
N GLU A 255 3.60 -32.89 28.58
CA GLU A 255 3.25 -31.53 28.20
C GLU A 255 3.10 -30.60 29.39
N LEU A 256 2.76 -31.10 30.58
CA LEU A 256 2.52 -30.30 31.79
C LEU A 256 3.47 -30.69 32.93
N ASP A 257 3.66 -29.76 33.87
CA ASP A 257 4.39 -30.00 35.11
C ASP A 257 3.44 -30.41 36.26
N PRO A 258 3.94 -31.16 37.27
CA PRO A 258 3.15 -31.56 38.44
C PRO A 258 2.59 -30.36 39.23
N PRO A 259 1.48 -30.51 39.97
CA PRO A 259 0.71 -31.74 40.18
C PRO A 259 -0.21 -32.09 39.01
N TYR A 260 -0.36 -33.38 38.73
CA TYR A 260 -1.19 -33.89 37.63
C TYR A 260 -2.62 -34.18 38.07
N ASN A 261 -3.60 -33.80 37.26
CA ASN A 261 -4.97 -34.24 37.44
C ASN A 261 -5.14 -35.70 36.98
N PRO A 262 -5.66 -36.61 37.84
CA PRO A 262 -5.88 -38.01 37.49
C PRO A 262 -7.05 -38.24 36.52
N GLY A 263 -7.76 -37.19 36.09
CA GLY A 263 -8.90 -37.29 35.19
C GLY A 263 -10.20 -37.68 35.90
N LYS A 264 -11.28 -37.76 35.12
CA LYS A 264 -12.60 -38.20 35.57
C LYS A 264 -12.82 -39.65 35.18
N THR A 265 -12.88 -40.56 36.16
CA THR A 265 -13.26 -41.95 35.95
C THR A 265 -14.77 -42.16 36.15
N THR A 266 -15.41 -42.82 35.19
CA THR A 266 -16.85 -43.12 35.22
C THR A 266 -17.08 -44.58 34.82
N HIS A 267 -17.87 -45.30 35.62
CA HIS A 267 -18.30 -46.66 35.29
C HIS A 267 -19.42 -46.64 34.25
N VAL A 268 -19.32 -47.51 33.24
CA VAL A 268 -20.27 -47.63 32.14
C VAL A 268 -20.73 -49.08 32.03
N THR A 269 -22.04 -49.27 31.90
CA THR A 269 -22.64 -50.60 31.68
C THR A 269 -23.49 -50.56 30.42
N ILE A 270 -23.30 -51.55 29.55
CA ILE A 270 -24.14 -51.85 28.42
C ILE A 270 -24.86 -53.14 28.76
N ASP A 271 -26.17 -53.04 28.95
CA ASP A 271 -27.03 -54.18 29.21
C ASP A 271 -28.02 -54.38 28.07
N ARG A 272 -28.81 -55.44 28.19
CA ARG A 272 -29.85 -55.77 27.23
C ARG A 272 -30.86 -54.65 27.02
N THR A 273 -31.26 -53.97 28.10
CA THR A 273 -32.26 -52.90 28.09
C THR A 273 -31.77 -51.70 27.28
N LEU A 274 -30.50 -51.31 27.44
CA LEU A 274 -29.88 -50.24 26.68
C LEU A 274 -29.81 -50.58 25.19
N VAL A 275 -29.40 -51.81 24.84
CA VAL A 275 -29.29 -52.24 23.44
C VAL A 275 -30.65 -52.20 22.76
N ASP A 276 -31.71 -52.72 23.39
CA ASP A 276 -33.06 -52.70 22.82
C ASP A 276 -33.64 -51.27 22.73
N ALA A 277 -33.29 -50.39 23.67
CA ALA A 277 -33.68 -48.98 23.61
C ALA A 277 -33.02 -48.23 22.45
N VAL A 278 -31.76 -48.54 22.13
CA VAL A 278 -31.03 -47.93 21.00
C VAL A 278 -31.38 -48.59 19.67
N LEU A 279 -31.66 -49.89 19.66
CA LEU A 279 -31.93 -50.70 18.47
C LEU A 279 -33.29 -51.42 18.55
N PRO A 280 -34.42 -50.69 18.44
CA PRO A 280 -35.75 -51.29 18.54
C PRO A 280 -35.95 -52.41 17.52
N GLY A 281 -36.52 -53.54 17.97
CA GLY A 281 -36.83 -54.69 17.11
C GLY A 281 -35.62 -55.55 16.72
N LYS A 282 -34.42 -55.27 17.24
CA LYS A 282 -33.22 -56.10 17.02
C LYS A 282 -33.00 -57.17 18.10
N ASN A 283 -33.84 -57.19 19.13
CA ASN A 283 -33.85 -58.22 20.16
C ASN A 283 -32.44 -58.46 20.73
N GLY A 284 -31.76 -57.38 21.15
CA GLY A 284 -30.44 -57.38 21.79
C GLY A 284 -29.28 -57.74 20.88
N VAL A 285 -29.49 -57.79 19.56
CA VAL A 285 -28.45 -58.10 18.59
C VAL A 285 -27.88 -56.81 17.99
N ILE A 286 -26.58 -56.64 18.13
CA ILE A 286 -25.78 -55.63 17.44
C ILE A 286 -25.09 -56.31 16.27
N SER A 287 -25.54 -56.07 15.04
CA SER A 287 -25.05 -56.75 13.84
C SER A 287 -23.99 -55.96 13.06
N THR A 288 -23.95 -54.64 13.21
CA THR A 288 -23.03 -53.78 12.43
C THR A 288 -22.25 -52.81 13.31
N TYR A 289 -21.12 -52.35 12.79
CA TYR A 289 -20.28 -51.36 13.49
C TYR A 289 -21.01 -50.03 13.72
N GLN A 290 -21.93 -49.62 12.83
CA GLN A 290 -22.75 -48.42 13.04
C GLN A 290 -23.71 -48.58 14.22
N GLN A 291 -24.30 -49.77 14.36
CA GLN A 291 -25.15 -50.10 15.51
C GLN A 291 -24.33 -50.11 16.78
N TYR A 292 -23.12 -50.71 16.76
CA TYR A 292 -22.28 -50.75 17.94
C TYR A 292 -21.80 -49.37 18.37
N SER A 293 -21.39 -48.52 17.41
CA SER A 293 -21.05 -47.11 17.66
C SER A 293 -22.22 -46.35 18.29
N SER A 294 -23.45 -46.57 17.82
CA SER A 294 -24.66 -45.94 18.39
C SER A 294 -24.95 -46.39 19.82
N VAL A 295 -24.80 -47.69 20.11
CA VAL A 295 -24.97 -48.25 21.46
C VAL A 295 -23.90 -47.69 22.39
N LEU A 296 -22.63 -47.69 21.98
CA LEU A 296 -21.53 -47.11 22.75
C LEU A 296 -21.73 -45.62 23.00
N TYR A 297 -22.13 -44.86 21.99
CA TYR A 297 -22.44 -43.44 22.11
C TYR A 297 -23.50 -43.19 23.19
N ARG A 298 -24.59 -43.97 23.16
CA ARG A 298 -25.67 -43.84 24.15
C ARG A 298 -25.20 -44.26 25.54
N ALA A 299 -24.45 -45.36 25.66
CA ALA A 299 -23.91 -45.82 26.94
C ALA A 299 -23.04 -44.77 27.62
N LEU A 300 -22.07 -44.22 26.87
CA LEU A 300 -21.15 -43.18 27.34
C LEU A 300 -21.89 -41.89 27.72
N THR A 301 -22.88 -41.49 26.91
CA THR A 301 -23.68 -40.28 27.17
C THR A 301 -24.56 -40.45 28.41
N ASN A 302 -25.26 -41.58 28.55
CA ASN A 302 -26.13 -41.84 29.70
C ASN A 302 -25.34 -41.91 31.02
N ALA A 303 -24.12 -42.44 30.98
CA ALA A 303 -23.23 -42.48 32.14
C ALA A 303 -22.59 -41.12 32.46
N ASN A 304 -22.74 -40.11 31.59
CA ASN A 304 -22.01 -38.84 31.69
C ASN A 304 -20.48 -39.04 31.79
N SER A 305 -19.95 -39.99 31.00
CA SER A 305 -18.53 -40.39 31.10
C SER A 305 -17.54 -39.34 30.62
N GLY A 306 -18.03 -38.28 29.95
CA GLY A 306 -17.17 -37.30 29.29
C GLY A 306 -16.52 -37.82 28.00
N ALA A 307 -16.89 -39.02 27.53
CA ALA A 307 -16.45 -39.57 26.25
C ALA A 307 -17.58 -39.69 25.24
N SER A 308 -17.24 -39.92 23.98
CA SER A 308 -18.19 -40.16 22.89
C SER A 308 -17.66 -41.22 21.95
N ALA A 309 -18.55 -42.10 21.48
CA ALA A 309 -18.25 -42.96 20.35
C ALA A 309 -18.73 -42.32 19.05
N SER A 310 -17.97 -42.51 17.97
CA SER A 310 -18.30 -42.02 16.64
C SER A 310 -17.79 -42.98 15.57
N LEU A 311 -18.29 -42.81 14.35
CA LEU A 311 -17.72 -43.44 13.17
C LEU A 311 -16.57 -42.58 12.65
N ILE A 312 -15.60 -43.23 11.98
CA ILE A 312 -14.48 -42.54 11.34
C ILE A 312 -14.87 -42.18 9.92
N SER A 313 -14.72 -40.91 9.54
CA SER A 313 -14.92 -40.48 8.15
C SER A 313 -13.77 -40.94 7.26
N ASP A 314 -14.09 -41.33 6.02
CA ASP A 314 -13.09 -41.65 4.99
C ASP A 314 -12.54 -40.41 4.24
N GLY A 315 -12.98 -39.20 4.62
CA GLY A 315 -12.61 -37.95 3.96
C GLY A 315 -13.32 -37.69 2.63
N LYS A 316 -14.25 -38.56 2.21
CA LYS A 316 -15.03 -38.48 0.96
C LYS A 316 -16.55 -38.47 1.20
N GLY A 317 -16.97 -38.22 2.43
CA GLY A 317 -18.37 -38.25 2.85
C GLY A 317 -18.89 -39.63 3.25
N GLY A 318 -18.05 -40.66 3.25
CA GLY A 318 -18.34 -42.00 3.76
C GLY A 318 -17.75 -42.26 5.14
N THR A 319 -17.94 -43.49 5.63
CA THR A 319 -17.35 -43.97 6.89
C THR A 319 -16.44 -45.16 6.65
N VAL A 320 -15.32 -45.21 7.36
CA VAL A 320 -14.38 -46.33 7.26
C VAL A 320 -15.04 -47.60 7.81
N PRO A 321 -15.21 -48.66 6.99
CA PRO A 321 -15.91 -49.88 7.41
C PRO A 321 -15.29 -50.52 8.65
N ASN A 322 -16.15 -50.98 9.56
CA ASN A 322 -15.79 -51.66 10.80
C ASN A 322 -14.91 -50.86 11.77
N LYS A 323 -14.62 -49.58 11.55
CA LYS A 323 -13.86 -48.77 12.51
C LYS A 323 -14.75 -47.91 13.39
N ILE A 324 -14.53 -48.00 14.70
CA ILE A 324 -15.22 -47.18 15.70
C ILE A 324 -14.18 -46.37 16.46
N ASN A 325 -14.41 -45.07 16.56
CA ASN A 325 -13.61 -44.15 17.35
C ASN A 325 -14.31 -43.89 18.69
N VAL A 326 -13.53 -43.81 19.77
CA VAL A 326 -13.99 -43.29 21.06
C VAL A 326 -13.03 -42.20 21.50
N SER A 327 -13.56 -41.04 21.83
CA SER A 327 -12.77 -39.87 22.19
C SER A 327 -13.33 -39.16 23.41
N THR A 328 -12.47 -38.46 24.16
CA THR A 328 -12.95 -37.51 25.17
C THR A 328 -13.73 -36.36 24.49
N ARG A 329 -14.75 -35.86 25.18
CA ARG A 329 -15.53 -34.67 24.83
C ARG A 329 -14.95 -33.40 25.44
N GLU A 330 -13.92 -33.51 26.27
CA GLU A 330 -13.26 -32.35 26.90
C GLU A 330 -14.24 -31.48 27.70
N ASN A 331 -15.23 -32.12 28.32
CA ASN A 331 -16.32 -31.46 29.05
C ASN A 331 -16.43 -31.91 30.51
N SER A 332 -15.39 -32.57 31.04
CA SER A 332 -15.33 -32.97 32.45
C SER A 332 -15.15 -31.79 33.42
N GLY A 333 -14.74 -30.62 32.90
CA GLY A 333 -14.29 -29.48 33.69
C GLY A 333 -12.80 -29.51 34.03
N LEU A 334 -12.07 -30.53 33.56
CA LEU A 334 -10.62 -30.66 33.71
C LEU A 334 -9.88 -30.20 32.45
N ASP A 335 -8.64 -29.78 32.64
CA ASP A 335 -7.80 -29.18 31.60
C ASP A 335 -7.12 -30.21 30.68
N GLY A 336 -6.95 -31.44 31.17
CA GLY A 336 -6.40 -32.55 30.41
C GLY A 336 -7.27 -32.94 29.21
N SER A 337 -6.66 -33.66 28.28
CA SER A 337 -7.35 -34.30 27.17
C SER A 337 -6.76 -35.67 26.99
N SER A 338 -7.49 -36.67 27.46
CA SER A 338 -7.07 -38.06 27.32
C SER A 338 -8.27 -38.99 27.47
N ILE A 339 -8.06 -40.24 27.07
CA ILE A 339 -9.06 -41.28 27.26
C ILE A 339 -8.39 -42.61 27.58
N GLN A 340 -9.00 -43.37 28.48
CA GLN A 340 -8.57 -44.72 28.82
C GLN A 340 -9.79 -45.60 29.16
N ILE A 341 -9.76 -46.85 28.68
CA ILE A 341 -10.70 -47.90 29.08
C ILE A 341 -9.99 -48.88 30.01
N THR A 342 -10.56 -49.10 31.19
CA THR A 342 -10.06 -50.07 32.17
C THR A 342 -11.20 -50.91 32.73
N ASN A 343 -10.86 -51.94 33.51
CA ASN A 343 -11.83 -52.80 34.20
C ASN A 343 -12.92 -53.40 33.30
N LEU A 344 -12.61 -53.64 32.02
CA LEU A 344 -13.57 -54.21 31.06
C LEU A 344 -13.90 -55.68 31.38
N VAL A 345 -15.15 -55.91 31.75
CA VAL A 345 -15.79 -57.22 31.95
C VAL A 345 -16.94 -57.36 30.96
N ALA A 346 -17.08 -58.53 30.33
CA ALA A 346 -18.12 -58.77 29.34
C ALA A 346 -18.61 -60.22 29.43
N ASP A 347 -19.92 -60.41 29.50
CA ASP A 347 -20.58 -61.73 29.46
C ASP A 347 -20.77 -62.23 28.00
N VAL A 348 -20.63 -61.31 27.04
CA VAL A 348 -20.80 -61.53 25.60
C VAL A 348 -19.53 -61.18 24.82
N SER A 349 -19.54 -61.45 23.52
CA SER A 349 -18.49 -60.96 22.61
C SER A 349 -18.33 -59.44 22.74
N ARG A 350 -17.08 -58.97 22.78
CA ARG A 350 -16.77 -57.53 22.90
C ARG A 350 -16.82 -56.79 21.57
N GLY A 351 -17.02 -57.49 20.46
CA GLY A 351 -16.98 -56.91 19.11
C GLY A 351 -15.71 -56.08 18.86
N GLY A 352 -14.57 -56.51 19.40
CA GLY A 352 -13.28 -55.82 19.30
C GLY A 352 -13.01 -54.72 20.33
N PHE A 353 -13.96 -54.38 21.20
CA PHE A 353 -13.76 -53.42 22.28
C PHE A 353 -12.88 -54.00 23.40
N GLY A 354 -11.95 -53.20 23.92
CA GLY A 354 -10.90 -53.67 24.82
C GLY A 354 -10.46 -52.61 25.82
N ASN A 355 -9.73 -53.04 26.86
CA ASN A 355 -8.97 -52.11 27.70
C ASN A 355 -7.91 -51.41 26.84
N THR A 356 -7.61 -50.16 27.16
CA THR A 356 -6.62 -49.37 26.43
C THR A 356 -5.55 -48.84 27.38
N ALA A 357 -4.36 -48.59 26.83
CA ALA A 357 -3.46 -47.63 27.45
C ALA A 357 -4.12 -46.24 27.43
N ILE A 358 -3.65 -45.35 28.29
CA ILE A 358 -4.06 -43.94 28.23
C ILE A 358 -3.62 -43.34 26.90
N ASN A 359 -4.55 -42.69 26.21
CA ASN A 359 -4.30 -41.99 24.97
C ASN A 359 -4.49 -40.49 25.20
N PHE A 360 -3.42 -39.72 25.06
CA PHE A 360 -3.44 -38.27 25.23
C PHE A 360 -3.76 -37.56 23.91
N GLY A 361 -4.57 -36.51 24.02
CA GLY A 361 -4.68 -35.50 22.99
C GLY A 361 -3.39 -34.69 22.85
N SER A 362 -3.27 -33.93 21.77
CA SER A 362 -2.15 -33.01 21.58
C SER A 362 -2.48 -31.62 22.11
N ARG A 363 -1.49 -30.96 22.73
CA ARG A 363 -1.59 -29.52 23.04
C ARG A 363 -1.25 -28.69 21.81
N GLY A 364 -2.25 -27.91 21.37
CA GLY A 364 -2.22 -26.98 20.26
C GLY A 364 -1.62 -25.62 20.60
N SER A 365 -1.59 -25.21 21.87
CA SER A 365 -1.06 -23.92 22.33
C SER A 365 0.48 -23.86 22.35
N GLN A 366 1.11 -24.52 21.38
CA GLN A 366 2.54 -24.49 21.12
C GLN A 366 2.78 -24.67 19.62
N MET A 367 3.67 -23.89 19.02
CA MET A 367 4.08 -24.01 17.62
C MET A 367 5.58 -23.71 17.48
N ASN A 368 6.16 -24.18 16.37
CA ASN A 368 7.53 -23.87 16.00
C ASN A 368 7.51 -23.14 14.65
N LEU A 369 8.13 -21.97 14.62
CA LEU A 369 8.34 -21.20 13.40
C LEU A 369 9.68 -21.62 12.78
N ASN A 370 9.67 -21.91 11.48
CA ASN A 370 10.88 -22.14 10.71
C ASN A 370 11.44 -20.79 10.28
N PHE A 371 12.46 -20.32 11.00
CA PHE A 371 13.03 -19.00 10.75
C PHE A 371 13.88 -19.00 9.48
N THR A 372 13.55 -18.06 8.59
CA THR A 372 14.37 -17.67 7.44
C THR A 372 14.53 -16.16 7.44
N PRO A 373 15.75 -15.63 7.20
CA PRO A 373 15.98 -14.19 7.10
C PRO A 373 15.07 -13.51 6.08
N PHE A 374 14.67 -12.28 6.38
CA PHE A 374 13.88 -11.45 5.46
C PHE A 374 14.25 -9.97 5.63
N GLU A 375 13.88 -9.16 4.64
CA GLU A 375 14.10 -7.72 4.60
C GLU A 375 12.77 -7.02 4.34
N VAL A 376 12.47 -5.99 5.13
CA VAL A 376 11.34 -5.10 4.86
C VAL A 376 11.84 -3.90 4.07
N TYR A 377 11.41 -3.80 2.82
CA TYR A 377 11.92 -2.84 1.84
C TYR A 377 11.24 -1.48 1.97
N THR A 378 11.90 -0.43 1.49
CA THR A 378 11.29 0.88 1.25
C THR A 378 10.31 0.81 0.07
N ASP A 379 9.37 1.76 0.04
CA ASP A 379 8.38 1.85 -1.04
C ASP A 379 8.10 3.33 -1.39
N GLY A 380 8.81 3.85 -2.40
CA GLY A 380 8.78 5.27 -2.75
C GLY A 380 9.22 6.18 -1.60
N ASP A 381 8.63 7.36 -1.48
CA ASP A 381 8.87 8.32 -0.38
C ASP A 381 8.37 7.83 1.00
N ASN A 382 7.66 6.70 1.07
CA ASN A 382 7.26 6.12 2.35
C ASN A 382 8.46 5.44 3.02
N LYS A 383 9.06 6.12 4.00
CA LYS A 383 10.16 5.58 4.81
C LYS A 383 9.79 4.32 5.58
N ASP A 384 8.52 4.19 5.95
CA ASP A 384 8.00 2.99 6.60
C ASP A 384 7.97 1.81 5.60
N GLY A 385 7.79 2.11 4.32
CA GLY A 385 7.95 1.17 3.21
C GLY A 385 6.87 0.09 3.18
N VAL A 386 7.32 -1.15 2.98
CA VAL A 386 6.46 -2.35 2.99
C VAL A 386 5.94 -2.60 4.40
N ARG A 387 4.62 -2.79 4.53
CA ARG A 387 3.94 -3.06 5.81
C ARG A 387 3.44 -4.49 5.86
N ILE A 388 3.65 -5.13 7.01
CA ILE A 388 3.18 -6.47 7.32
C ILE A 388 2.11 -6.36 8.40
N ASP A 389 0.93 -6.90 8.12
CA ASP A 389 -0.21 -6.94 9.03
C ASP A 389 -0.54 -8.40 9.38
N PHE A 390 -0.85 -8.70 10.64
CA PHE A 390 -1.36 -10.01 11.07
C PHE A 390 -2.15 -9.90 12.37
N ASN A 391 -2.98 -10.89 12.65
CA ASN A 391 -3.62 -11.10 13.94
C ASN A 391 -2.98 -12.30 14.65
N PHE A 392 -2.87 -12.24 15.97
CA PHE A 392 -2.37 -13.33 16.79
C PHE A 392 -3.37 -13.73 17.88
N GLY A 393 -3.52 -15.03 18.15
CA GLY A 393 -4.48 -15.52 19.13
C GLY A 393 -4.08 -16.84 19.78
N VAL A 394 -4.57 -17.07 21.00
CA VAL A 394 -4.34 -18.28 21.81
C VAL A 394 -5.66 -18.80 22.41
N ASN A 395 -5.86 -20.12 22.38
CA ASN A 395 -6.94 -20.86 23.05
C ASN A 395 -8.38 -20.31 22.84
N GLY A 396 -8.68 -19.80 21.64
CA GLY A 396 -10.02 -19.30 21.32
C GLY A 396 -10.38 -17.95 21.93
N THR A 397 -9.44 -17.29 22.62
CA THR A 397 -9.56 -15.88 23.01
C THR A 397 -9.53 -15.01 21.75
N PRO A 398 -10.29 -13.89 21.67
CA PRO A 398 -10.26 -13.00 20.51
C PRO A 398 -8.84 -12.60 20.15
N SER A 399 -8.50 -12.69 18.87
CA SER A 399 -7.16 -12.33 18.38
C SER A 399 -6.93 -10.81 18.42
N THR A 400 -5.67 -10.43 18.56
CA THR A 400 -5.21 -9.02 18.54
C THR A 400 -4.48 -8.72 17.25
N HIS A 401 -4.70 -7.52 16.71
CA HIS A 401 -4.09 -7.07 15.46
C HIS A 401 -2.70 -6.45 15.72
N HIS A 402 -1.72 -6.83 14.92
CA HIS A 402 -0.35 -6.35 14.99
C HIS A 402 0.15 -5.96 13.59
N THR A 403 1.00 -4.95 13.55
CA THR A 403 1.59 -4.44 12.31
C THR A 403 3.03 -4.01 12.56
N PHE A 404 3.89 -4.18 11.56
CA PHE A 404 5.25 -3.66 11.58
C PHE A 404 5.73 -3.35 10.17
N ASP A 405 6.72 -2.48 10.11
CA ASP A 405 7.29 -1.93 8.88
C ASP A 405 8.81 -1.81 9.01
N ARG A 406 9.47 -1.19 8.02
CA ARG A 406 10.93 -1.06 8.01
C ARG A 406 11.42 -0.17 9.16
N THR A 407 10.75 0.94 9.42
CA THR A 407 11.09 1.88 10.49
C THR A 407 11.05 1.17 11.85
N TYR A 408 9.99 0.41 12.10
CA TYR A 408 9.83 -0.37 13.33
C TYR A 408 10.99 -1.35 13.57
N ILE A 409 11.37 -2.12 12.54
CA ILE A 409 12.49 -3.08 12.63
C ILE A 409 13.80 -2.35 12.92
N ASN A 410 14.04 -1.26 12.21
CA ASN A 410 15.26 -0.47 12.35
C ASN A 410 15.40 0.12 13.74
N ASP A 411 14.34 0.73 14.27
CA ASP A 411 14.31 1.30 15.61
C ASP A 411 14.48 0.22 16.69
N LEU A 412 13.81 -0.92 16.53
CA LEU A 412 13.87 -2.02 17.50
C LEU A 412 15.24 -2.70 17.54
N LEU A 413 15.85 -2.94 16.38
CA LEU A 413 17.11 -3.68 16.25
C LEU A 413 18.36 -2.77 16.21
N GLY A 414 18.18 -1.45 16.14
CA GLY A 414 19.27 -0.49 15.99
C GLY A 414 19.97 -0.61 14.63
N LYS A 415 19.21 -0.83 13.56
CA LYS A 415 19.68 -1.01 12.17
C LYS A 415 19.09 0.06 11.25
N ASP A 416 19.56 0.12 10.01
CA ASP A 416 19.00 0.93 8.91
C ASP A 416 18.63 0.09 7.68
N THR A 417 18.82 -1.23 7.77
CA THR A 417 18.69 -2.18 6.64
C THR A 417 17.30 -2.79 6.50
N GLY A 418 16.40 -2.67 7.47
CA GLY A 418 15.11 -3.36 7.48
C GLY A 418 15.22 -4.89 7.60
N LYS A 419 16.40 -5.43 7.90
CA LYS A 419 16.67 -6.86 7.90
C LYS A 419 16.51 -7.50 9.27
N VAL A 420 15.83 -8.64 9.27
CA VAL A 420 15.84 -9.61 10.38
C VAL A 420 16.66 -10.82 9.92
N GLU A 421 17.86 -10.95 10.46
CA GLU A 421 18.90 -11.87 9.97
C GLU A 421 19.08 -13.08 10.87
N THR A 422 18.70 -12.97 12.15
CA THR A 422 18.86 -14.04 13.12
C THR A 422 17.56 -14.37 13.85
N ALA A 423 17.45 -15.62 14.33
CA ALA A 423 16.32 -16.03 15.14
C ALA A 423 16.19 -15.22 16.45
N ASP A 424 17.30 -14.72 17.01
CA ASP A 424 17.28 -13.86 18.21
C ASP A 424 16.63 -12.49 17.92
N GLU A 425 16.93 -11.90 16.76
CA GLU A 425 16.29 -10.68 16.29
C GLU A 425 14.79 -10.89 16.05
N MET A 426 14.42 -12.02 15.46
CA MET A 426 13.01 -12.38 15.25
C MET A 426 12.26 -12.60 16.57
N VAL A 427 12.89 -13.25 17.56
CA VAL A 427 12.31 -13.37 18.91
C VAL A 427 12.08 -11.99 19.53
N THR A 428 13.03 -11.07 19.36
CA THR A 428 12.92 -9.69 19.84
C THR A 428 11.74 -8.97 19.16
N LEU A 429 11.62 -9.10 17.84
CA LEU A 429 10.50 -8.56 17.05
C LEU A 429 9.16 -9.10 17.53
N LEU A 430 8.99 -10.42 17.60
CA LEU A 430 7.73 -11.03 18.00
C LEU A 430 7.33 -10.67 19.44
N LYS A 431 8.30 -10.61 20.37
CA LYS A 431 8.02 -10.16 21.75
C LYS A 431 7.55 -8.71 21.79
N SER A 432 8.19 -7.82 21.04
CA SER A 432 7.83 -6.40 21.01
C SER A 432 6.41 -6.15 20.47
N LEU A 433 5.93 -7.04 19.60
CA LEU A 433 4.58 -6.96 19.01
C LEU A 433 3.52 -7.63 19.88
N VAL A 434 3.79 -8.83 20.39
CA VAL A 434 2.75 -9.74 20.92
C VAL A 434 2.69 -9.75 22.45
N SER A 435 3.80 -9.56 23.16
CA SER A 435 3.85 -9.81 24.61
C SER A 435 3.04 -8.82 25.47
N ALA A 436 2.69 -7.64 24.95
CA ALA A 436 1.84 -6.70 25.67
C ALA A 436 0.39 -7.20 25.78
N ASP A 437 -0.13 -7.80 24.71
CA ASP A 437 -1.48 -8.35 24.65
C ASP A 437 -1.54 -9.81 25.16
N TRP A 438 -0.44 -10.55 25.04
CA TRP A 438 -0.32 -11.96 25.42
C TRP A 438 0.87 -12.21 26.35
N PRO A 439 0.81 -11.75 27.62
CA PRO A 439 1.93 -11.84 28.56
C PRO A 439 2.33 -13.28 28.89
N ASP A 440 1.38 -14.22 28.80
CA ASP A 440 1.60 -15.64 29.10
C ASP A 440 2.15 -16.42 27.89
N VAL A 441 2.47 -15.76 26.77
CA VAL A 441 3.08 -16.41 25.61
C VAL A 441 4.59 -16.30 25.71
N ILE A 442 5.23 -17.47 25.78
CA ILE A 442 6.68 -17.63 25.79
C ILE A 442 7.16 -17.78 24.35
N ILE A 443 8.06 -16.88 23.95
CA ILE A 443 8.70 -16.82 22.63
C ILE A 443 10.20 -16.99 22.82
N GLU A 444 10.75 -18.08 22.31
CA GLU A 444 12.13 -18.49 22.58
C GLU A 444 12.77 -19.08 21.34
N LYS A 445 14.04 -18.74 21.11
CA LYS A 445 14.85 -19.39 20.08
C LYS A 445 15.16 -20.82 20.52
N THR A 446 14.87 -21.80 19.68
CA THR A 446 15.23 -23.21 19.92
C THR A 446 16.47 -23.63 19.14
N SER A 447 16.69 -23.04 17.96
CA SER A 447 17.89 -23.22 17.14
C SER A 447 18.17 -21.99 16.29
N ALA A 448 19.24 -22.00 15.47
CA ALA A 448 19.51 -20.89 14.56
C ALA A 448 18.41 -20.63 13.52
N SER A 449 17.60 -21.65 13.21
CA SER A 449 16.53 -21.61 12.20
C SER A 449 15.15 -21.98 12.77
N SER A 450 14.99 -21.98 14.09
CA SER A 450 13.71 -22.32 14.71
C SER A 450 13.42 -21.52 15.98
N ILE A 451 12.16 -21.07 16.08
CA ILE A 451 11.63 -20.30 17.20
C ILE A 451 10.42 -21.05 17.73
N SER A 452 10.38 -21.29 19.03
CA SER A 452 9.19 -21.83 19.70
C SER A 452 8.32 -20.69 20.20
N MET A 453 7.03 -20.82 19.97
CA MET A 453 5.98 -19.99 20.58
C MET A 453 5.02 -20.91 21.29
N ARG A 454 4.78 -20.67 22.58
CA ARG A 454 3.88 -21.50 23.40
C ARG A 454 3.24 -20.68 24.50
N SER A 455 2.03 -21.03 24.90
CA SER A 455 1.51 -20.54 26.17
C SER A 455 2.30 -21.13 27.34
N ASP A 456 2.48 -20.34 28.39
CA ASP A 456 3.07 -20.76 29.64
C ASP A 456 2.23 -21.87 30.26
N LYS A 457 2.88 -22.97 30.63
CA LYS A 457 2.23 -24.18 31.13
C LYS A 457 1.76 -24.04 32.58
N ASP A 458 2.36 -23.08 33.31
CA ASP A 458 1.98 -22.78 34.68
C ASP A 458 0.66 -21.99 34.74
N VAL A 459 0.36 -21.23 33.68
CA VAL A 459 -0.87 -20.42 33.56
C VAL A 459 -1.92 -21.15 32.70
N ASP A 460 -1.52 -21.73 31.58
CA ASP A 460 -2.37 -22.46 30.64
C ASP A 460 -2.10 -23.97 30.72
N ARG A 461 -2.94 -24.67 31.49
CA ARG A 461 -2.91 -26.14 31.59
C ARG A 461 -3.78 -26.85 30.57
N LEU A 462 -4.51 -26.12 29.72
CA LEU A 462 -5.41 -26.71 28.75
C LEU A 462 -4.65 -27.63 27.79
N SER A 463 -5.36 -28.68 27.36
CA SER A 463 -4.89 -29.67 26.40
C SER A 463 -6.01 -30.02 25.41
N GLY A 464 -5.61 -30.60 24.28
CA GLY A 464 -6.54 -31.12 23.27
C GLY A 464 -7.24 -30.04 22.45
N MET A 465 -8.48 -30.27 21.99
CA MET A 465 -9.14 -29.41 21.01
C MET A 465 -9.45 -28.00 21.52
N ARG A 466 -9.44 -27.78 22.83
CA ARG A 466 -9.58 -26.44 23.45
C ARG A 466 -8.35 -25.56 23.27
N THR A 467 -7.23 -26.12 22.82
CA THR A 467 -5.97 -25.39 22.70
C THR A 467 -5.67 -24.96 21.28
N TYR A 468 -5.15 -23.74 21.17
CA TYR A 468 -4.86 -23.10 19.89
C TYR A 468 -3.75 -22.08 20.05
N ILE A 469 -2.90 -21.91 19.04
CA ILE A 469 -2.01 -20.77 18.88
C ILE A 469 -1.82 -20.50 17.40
N GLY A 470 -1.75 -19.24 16.99
CA GLY A 470 -1.42 -18.96 15.60
C GLY A 470 -1.55 -17.52 15.15
N PHE A 471 -1.07 -17.32 13.93
CA PHE A 471 -1.18 -16.11 13.15
C PHE A 471 -2.31 -16.25 12.14
N THR A 472 -3.13 -15.23 11.98
CA THR A 472 -4.22 -15.17 11.00
C THR A 472 -4.28 -13.80 10.34
N GLY A 473 -4.87 -13.69 9.16
CA GLY A 473 -4.93 -12.41 8.43
C GLY A 473 -3.55 -11.86 8.05
N ILE A 474 -2.57 -12.73 7.80
CA ILE A 474 -1.21 -12.33 7.41
C ILE A 474 -1.27 -11.67 6.02
N ASN A 475 -0.92 -10.39 5.94
CA ASN A 475 -0.97 -9.60 4.72
C ASN A 475 0.28 -8.73 4.56
N VAL A 476 0.70 -8.53 3.31
CA VAL A 476 1.78 -7.62 2.93
C VAL A 476 1.20 -6.64 1.92
N ASN A 477 1.32 -5.34 2.17
CA ASN A 477 0.61 -4.30 1.40
C ASN A 477 0.95 -4.26 -0.10
N ILE A 478 2.14 -4.71 -0.49
CA ILE A 478 2.58 -4.73 -1.90
C ILE A 478 2.26 -6.04 -2.62
N GLU A 479 1.88 -7.10 -1.91
CA GLU A 479 1.56 -8.39 -2.55
C GLU A 479 0.13 -8.37 -3.15
N PRO A 480 -0.10 -8.99 -4.33
CA PRO A 480 0.86 -9.76 -5.12
C PRO A 480 1.77 -8.89 -6.01
N ILE A 481 3.04 -9.29 -6.13
CA ILE A 481 4.05 -8.64 -6.97
C ILE A 481 4.44 -9.54 -8.16
N PRO A 482 4.95 -8.97 -9.28
CA PRO A 482 5.48 -9.75 -10.39
C PRO A 482 6.76 -10.50 -10.00
N GLU A 483 6.81 -11.82 -10.22
CA GLU A 483 7.97 -12.66 -9.89
C GLU A 483 8.80 -13.11 -11.11
N GLN A 484 8.37 -12.74 -12.31
CA GLN A 484 8.98 -13.15 -13.57
C GLN A 484 9.07 -11.95 -14.52
N ASN A 485 9.95 -12.02 -15.53
CA ASN A 485 10.01 -10.96 -16.54
C ASN A 485 9.05 -11.23 -17.69
N PHE A 486 8.40 -10.19 -18.18
CA PHE A 486 7.49 -10.26 -19.32
C PHE A 486 8.16 -10.84 -20.58
N LEU A 487 9.44 -10.51 -20.80
CA LEU A 487 10.19 -10.97 -21.97
C LEU A 487 10.54 -12.46 -21.89
N ASP A 488 10.53 -13.07 -20.70
CA ASP A 488 10.90 -14.47 -20.49
C ASP A 488 9.73 -15.44 -20.72
N ILE A 489 8.52 -14.94 -21.03
CA ILE A 489 7.32 -15.77 -21.24
C ILE A 489 7.49 -16.65 -22.48
N ASP A 490 7.64 -17.97 -22.29
CA ASP A 490 7.69 -18.94 -23.38
C ASP A 490 6.73 -20.10 -23.10
N ILE A 491 5.65 -20.17 -23.89
CA ILE A 491 4.58 -21.17 -23.78
C ILE A 491 4.91 -22.50 -24.48
N VAL A 492 5.96 -22.53 -25.32
CA VAL A 492 6.42 -23.73 -26.01
C VAL A 492 7.46 -24.45 -25.15
N ALA A 493 8.42 -23.71 -24.61
CA ALA A 493 9.42 -24.25 -23.70
C ALA A 493 8.79 -24.68 -22.37
N ASN A 494 7.85 -23.89 -21.83
CA ASN A 494 7.24 -24.12 -20.53
C ASN A 494 5.70 -24.17 -20.59
N PRO A 495 5.11 -25.16 -21.28
CA PRO A 495 3.66 -25.23 -21.51
C PRO A 495 2.85 -25.42 -20.23
N LYS A 496 3.47 -25.89 -19.15
CA LYS A 496 2.83 -26.06 -17.83
C LYS A 496 2.66 -24.74 -17.07
N LEU A 497 3.44 -23.71 -17.41
CA LEU A 497 3.41 -22.41 -16.74
C LEU A 497 2.35 -21.46 -17.33
N LEU A 498 1.47 -21.95 -18.20
CA LEU A 498 0.53 -21.08 -18.90
C LEU A 498 -0.45 -20.36 -17.97
N GLY A 499 -0.89 -21.01 -16.88
CA GLY A 499 -1.66 -20.32 -15.84
C GLY A 499 -0.84 -19.26 -15.13
N VAL A 500 0.40 -19.59 -14.73
CA VAL A 500 1.34 -18.63 -14.12
C VAL A 500 1.54 -17.40 -15.00
N TYR A 501 1.75 -17.60 -16.30
CA TYR A 501 1.89 -16.48 -17.25
C TYR A 501 0.61 -15.65 -17.34
N THR A 502 -0.56 -16.28 -17.31
CA THR A 502 -1.84 -15.56 -17.35
C THR A 502 -2.02 -14.71 -16.10
N GLY A 503 -1.79 -15.27 -14.91
CA GLY A 503 -1.91 -14.52 -13.66
C GLY A 503 -0.84 -13.44 -13.51
N TYR A 504 0.38 -13.68 -14.00
CA TYR A 504 1.41 -12.64 -14.09
C TYR A 504 0.94 -11.45 -14.94
N ILE A 505 0.34 -11.71 -16.12
CA ILE A 505 -0.19 -10.65 -16.98
C ILE A 505 -1.31 -9.87 -16.28
N GLU A 506 -2.14 -10.50 -15.43
CA GLU A 506 -3.10 -9.76 -14.59
C GLU A 506 -2.42 -8.79 -13.64
N ILE A 507 -1.40 -9.25 -12.91
CA ILE A 507 -0.67 -8.43 -11.93
C ILE A 507 -0.06 -7.23 -12.63
N VAL A 508 0.70 -7.44 -13.70
CA VAL A 508 1.37 -6.32 -14.38
C VAL A 508 0.39 -5.41 -15.14
N SER A 509 -0.75 -5.93 -15.62
CA SER A 509 -1.78 -5.07 -16.22
C SER A 509 -2.41 -4.13 -15.17
N ALA A 510 -2.59 -4.60 -13.94
CA ALA A 510 -3.05 -3.78 -12.83
C ALA A 510 -2.00 -2.72 -12.42
N GLU A 511 -0.71 -3.05 -12.48
CA GLU A 511 0.39 -2.09 -12.27
C GLU A 511 0.45 -1.04 -13.39
N VAL A 512 0.36 -1.43 -14.66
CA VAL A 512 0.33 -0.50 -15.81
C VAL A 512 -0.88 0.43 -15.73
N THR A 513 -2.04 -0.07 -15.29
CA THR A 513 -3.23 0.76 -15.05
C THR A 513 -2.98 1.78 -13.92
N ARG A 514 -2.30 1.38 -12.85
CA ARG A 514 -1.89 2.31 -11.77
C ARG A 514 -0.90 3.35 -12.25
N ALA A 515 0.09 2.98 -13.06
CA ALA A 515 1.00 3.92 -13.71
C ALA A 515 0.26 4.98 -14.53
N GLY A 516 -0.74 4.56 -15.32
CA GLY A 516 -1.60 5.46 -16.07
C GLY A 516 -2.38 6.42 -15.16
N ALA A 517 -2.91 5.93 -14.04
CA ALA A 517 -3.59 6.76 -13.04
C ALA A 517 -2.64 7.77 -12.37
N THR A 518 -1.40 7.37 -12.03
CA THR A 518 -0.37 8.26 -11.49
C THR A 518 -0.03 9.37 -12.49
N LEU A 519 0.22 9.02 -13.75
CA LEU A 519 0.50 10.01 -14.81
C LEU A 519 -0.68 10.95 -15.06
N GLY A 520 -1.91 10.44 -15.06
CA GLY A 520 -3.12 11.25 -15.18
C GLY A 520 -3.30 12.24 -14.02
N ALA A 521 -3.02 11.81 -12.79
CA ALA A 521 -3.04 12.68 -11.61
C ALA A 521 -1.95 13.78 -11.68
N LEU A 522 -0.74 13.42 -12.13
CA LEU A 522 0.34 14.38 -12.37
C LEU A 522 -0.04 15.40 -13.46
N GLN A 523 -0.63 14.95 -14.57
CA GLN A 523 -1.09 15.82 -15.64
C GLN A 523 -2.14 16.82 -15.14
N ALA A 524 -3.12 16.37 -14.37
CA ALA A 524 -4.13 17.25 -13.77
C ALA A 524 -3.49 18.29 -12.82
N ARG A 525 -2.51 17.88 -12.00
CA ARG A 525 -1.78 18.77 -11.10
C ARG A 525 -0.98 19.82 -11.85
N ILE A 526 -0.27 19.45 -12.91
CA ILE A 526 0.47 20.39 -13.77
C ILE A 526 -0.49 21.37 -14.45
N GLY A 527 -1.61 20.90 -14.98
CA GLY A 527 -2.62 21.77 -15.58
C GLY A 527 -3.16 22.83 -14.62
N MET A 528 -3.40 22.45 -13.35
CA MET A 528 -3.79 23.41 -12.30
C MET A 528 -2.69 24.46 -12.01
N GLN A 529 -1.43 24.04 -11.92
CA GLN A 529 -0.31 24.95 -11.69
C GLN A 529 -0.07 25.90 -12.86
N GLN A 530 -0.20 25.42 -14.09
CA GLN A 530 -0.07 26.24 -15.30
C GLN A 530 -1.15 27.33 -15.34
N ALA A 531 -2.42 26.96 -15.11
CA ALA A 531 -3.52 27.91 -15.06
C ALA A 531 -3.33 28.95 -13.94
N PHE A 532 -2.81 28.54 -12.79
CA PHE A 532 -2.50 29.45 -11.68
C PHE A 532 -1.36 30.42 -12.04
N SER A 533 -0.27 29.93 -12.64
CA SER A 533 0.87 30.76 -13.07
C SER A 533 0.43 31.83 -14.08
N LEU A 534 -0.33 31.43 -15.12
CA LEU A 534 -0.92 32.37 -16.10
C LEU A 534 -1.77 33.45 -15.43
N LYS A 535 -2.60 33.07 -14.45
CA LYS A 535 -3.41 34.02 -13.70
C LYS A 535 -2.58 34.98 -12.84
N ILE A 536 -1.48 34.53 -12.25
CA ILE A 536 -0.53 35.42 -11.56
C ILE A 536 0.07 36.39 -12.55
N MET A 537 0.54 35.92 -13.70
CA MET A 537 1.14 36.77 -14.73
C MET A 537 0.19 37.89 -15.15
N ASP A 538 -1.06 37.55 -15.50
CA ASP A 538 -2.10 38.52 -15.88
C ASP A 538 -2.40 39.54 -14.77
N ASN A 539 -2.37 39.11 -13.51
CA ASN A 539 -2.59 40.00 -12.37
C ASN A 539 -1.39 40.93 -12.14
N VAL A 540 -0.18 40.41 -12.28
CA VAL A 540 1.06 41.17 -12.16
C VAL A 540 1.15 42.19 -13.28
N ASP A 541 0.83 41.84 -14.52
CA ASP A 541 0.79 42.77 -15.65
C ASP A 541 -0.22 43.90 -15.45
N ARG A 542 -1.44 43.57 -14.99
CA ARG A 542 -2.43 44.59 -14.62
C ARG A 542 -1.98 45.45 -13.44
N GLY A 543 -1.28 44.86 -12.47
CA GLY A 543 -0.69 45.55 -11.33
C GLY A 543 0.39 46.55 -11.75
N ILE A 544 1.32 46.11 -12.60
CA ILE A 544 2.36 46.95 -13.22
C ILE A 544 1.67 48.09 -13.97
N SER A 545 0.73 47.79 -14.87
CA SER A 545 0.00 48.76 -15.67
C SER A 545 -0.62 49.88 -14.81
N ARG A 546 -1.28 49.53 -13.70
CA ARG A 546 -1.84 50.54 -12.77
C ARG A 546 -0.80 51.44 -12.11
N LEU A 547 0.40 50.91 -11.85
CA LEU A 547 1.47 51.67 -11.21
C LEU A 547 2.13 52.65 -12.19
N VAL A 548 2.43 52.18 -13.40
CA VAL A 548 3.34 52.88 -14.31
C VAL A 548 2.70 53.42 -15.59
N ASP A 549 1.51 52.97 -15.99
CA ASP A 549 0.92 53.41 -17.26
C ASP A 549 0.27 54.79 -17.13
N THR A 550 0.29 55.51 -18.24
CA THR A 550 -0.37 56.81 -18.41
C THR A 550 -1.80 56.61 -18.88
N ASN A 551 -2.75 57.34 -18.29
CA ASN A 551 -4.09 57.48 -18.87
C ASN A 551 -3.98 58.37 -20.12
N MET A 552 -4.14 57.78 -21.30
CA MET A 552 -3.88 58.45 -22.57
C MET A 552 -4.89 59.57 -22.85
N GLU A 553 -6.14 59.42 -22.39
CA GLU A 553 -7.18 60.43 -22.52
C GLU A 553 -6.86 61.67 -21.68
N GLU A 554 -6.50 61.48 -20.42
CA GLU A 554 -6.12 62.56 -19.50
C GLU A 554 -4.82 63.24 -19.96
N ALA A 555 -3.80 62.45 -20.30
CA ALA A 555 -2.53 62.98 -20.75
C ALA A 555 -2.64 63.75 -22.07
N SER A 556 -3.44 63.26 -23.02
CA SER A 556 -3.71 63.97 -24.28
C SER A 556 -4.47 65.28 -24.06
N ALA A 557 -5.48 65.27 -23.18
CA ALA A 557 -6.18 66.49 -22.78
C ALA A 557 -5.24 67.50 -22.11
N ARG A 558 -4.31 67.01 -21.27
CA ARG A 558 -3.29 67.83 -20.61
C ARG A 558 -2.25 68.38 -21.60
N VAL A 559 -1.82 67.61 -22.60
CA VAL A 559 -0.95 68.11 -23.69
C VAL A 559 -1.64 69.27 -24.41
N ALA A 560 -2.91 69.11 -24.79
CA ALA A 560 -3.66 70.18 -25.45
C ALA A 560 -3.78 71.43 -24.56
N ALA A 561 -4.12 71.26 -23.28
CA ALA A 561 -4.20 72.37 -22.32
C ALA A 561 -2.85 73.09 -22.13
N LEU A 562 -1.75 72.34 -21.99
CA LEU A 562 -0.40 72.89 -21.84
C LEU A 562 0.06 73.63 -23.11
N GLN A 563 -0.28 73.13 -24.30
CA GLN A 563 -0.03 73.83 -25.56
C GLN A 563 -0.78 75.17 -25.62
N THR A 564 -2.05 75.20 -25.22
CA THR A 564 -2.83 76.44 -25.13
C THR A 564 -2.23 77.40 -24.09
N GLN A 565 -1.85 76.91 -22.92
CA GLN A 565 -1.21 77.73 -21.88
C GLN A 565 0.15 78.27 -22.33
N GLN A 566 0.93 77.49 -23.06
CA GLN A 566 2.21 77.93 -23.63
C GLN A 566 1.99 79.07 -24.64
N GLN A 567 0.99 78.97 -25.51
CA GLN A 567 0.62 80.05 -26.44
C GLN A 567 0.20 81.33 -25.68
N LEU A 568 -0.63 81.20 -24.64
CA LEU A 568 -1.04 82.34 -23.80
C LEU A 568 0.12 82.95 -23.01
N ALA A 569 1.08 82.13 -22.55
CA ALA A 569 2.28 82.59 -21.86
C ALA A 569 3.24 83.33 -22.81
N ILE A 570 3.37 82.87 -24.07
CA ILE A 570 4.10 83.58 -25.13
C ILE A 570 3.44 84.94 -25.41
N GLN A 571 2.11 84.98 -25.54
CA GLN A 571 1.36 86.25 -25.69
C GLN A 571 1.54 87.17 -24.49
N SER A 572 1.49 86.62 -23.27
CA SER A 572 1.68 87.39 -22.02
C SER A 572 3.11 87.93 -21.90
N LEU A 573 4.12 87.17 -22.32
CA LEU A 573 5.51 87.61 -22.42
C LEU A 573 5.67 88.74 -23.45
N GLN A 574 5.00 88.63 -24.61
CA GLN A 574 4.96 89.69 -25.61
C GLN A 574 4.28 90.96 -25.07
N ILE A 575 3.18 90.83 -24.32
CA ILE A 575 2.49 91.96 -23.66
C ILE A 575 3.38 92.59 -22.58
N ALA A 576 4.02 91.80 -21.71
CA ALA A 576 4.93 92.29 -20.68
C ALA A 576 6.16 93.01 -21.26
N ASN A 577 6.66 92.56 -22.42
CA ASN A 577 7.70 93.25 -23.17
C ASN A 577 7.18 94.54 -23.81
N ASN A 578 5.98 94.54 -24.40
CA ASN A 578 5.38 95.72 -25.03
C ASN A 578 4.98 96.83 -24.04
N VAL A 579 4.49 96.48 -22.85
CA VAL A 579 4.20 97.46 -21.78
C VAL A 579 5.46 98.20 -21.33
N THR A 580 6.60 97.51 -21.30
CA THR A 580 7.90 98.11 -20.97
C THR A 580 8.37 99.06 -22.08
N SER A 581 8.14 98.71 -23.35
CA SER A 581 8.38 99.59 -24.51
C SER A 581 7.45 100.81 -24.54
N GLY A 582 6.18 100.65 -24.12
CA GLY A 582 5.22 101.75 -24.02
C GLY A 582 5.58 102.75 -22.92
N ILE A 583 6.10 102.28 -21.79
CA ILE A 583 6.64 103.15 -20.72
C ILE A 583 7.91 103.87 -21.20
N LEU A 584 8.79 103.20 -21.97
CA LEU A 584 9.96 103.85 -22.59
C LEU A 584 9.55 104.97 -23.56
N GLN A 585 8.49 104.78 -24.36
CA GLN A 585 7.95 105.83 -25.23
C GLN A 585 7.37 107.02 -24.48
N LEU A 586 6.73 106.78 -23.33
CA LEU A 586 6.18 107.83 -22.44
C LEU A 586 7.28 108.63 -21.72
N TYR A 587 8.42 108.01 -21.40
CA TYR A 587 9.58 108.70 -20.83
C TYR A 587 10.49 109.36 -21.88
N SER A 588 10.42 108.96 -23.16
CA SER A 588 11.10 109.66 -24.26
C SER A 588 10.26 110.80 -24.86
N SER A 589 9.02 110.98 -24.40
CA SER A 589 8.09 112.04 -24.84
C SER A 589 7.72 113.05 -23.74
N MET A 590 8.30 112.91 -22.54
CA MET A 590 8.53 113.99 -21.58
C MET A 590 10.00 114.44 -21.72
#